data_AF-A0A925TV53-F1
#
_entry.id   AF-A0A925TV53-F1
#
_cell.length_a   1.000
_cell.length_b   1.000
_cell.length_c   1.000
_cell.angle_alpha   90.00
_cell.angle_beta   90.00
_cell.angle_gamma   90.00
#
_symmetry.space_group_name_H-M   'P 1'
#
loop_
_entity.id
_entity.type
_entity.pdbx_description
1 polymer ?
#
loop_
_entity_poly.entity_id
_entity_poly.type
_entity_poly.pdbx_seq_one_letter_code
_entity_poly.pdbx_strand_id
1 'polypeptide(L)'
;KAAVAAYTALNCEGMARVDFFLERRTGKIFINEINTIPGFTSISMYPKMFAAAGVSYPSLISRLIDLALARHHDRRRNKVS
;
A
#
# COMPACT_ATOMS: atom_id res chain seq x y z
N LYS A 1 -11.43 -6.78 -3.31
CA LYS A 1 -11.04 -6.67 -1.88
C LYS A 1 -9.78 -7.49 -1.51
N ALA A 2 -9.27 -8.39 -2.37
CA ALA A 2 -8.10 -9.24 -2.05
C ALA A 2 -6.85 -8.47 -1.63
N ALA A 3 -6.52 -7.33 -2.28
CA ALA A 3 -5.36 -6.51 -1.90
C ALA A 3 -5.45 -5.97 -0.46
N VAL A 4 -6.65 -5.52 -0.05
CA VAL A 4 -6.88 -5.02 1.31
C VAL A 4 -6.81 -6.15 2.33
N ALA A 5 -7.33 -7.33 1.99
CA ALA A 5 -7.24 -8.52 2.85
C ALA A 5 -5.78 -8.93 3.05
N ALA A 6 -4.98 -8.97 1.99
CA ALA A 6 -3.55 -9.27 2.04
C ALA A 6 -2.76 -8.25 2.90
N TYR A 7 -3.02 -6.96 2.69
CA TYR A 7 -2.44 -5.87 3.48
C TYR A 7 -2.74 -6.00 4.97
N THR A 8 -4.00 -6.32 5.30
CA THR A 8 -4.44 -6.48 6.70
C THR A 8 -3.88 -7.75 7.32
N ALA A 9 -3.87 -8.87 6.59
CA ALA A 9 -3.38 -10.16 7.06
C ALA A 9 -1.89 -10.12 7.45
N LEU A 10 -1.10 -9.29 6.78
CA LEU A 10 0.32 -9.07 7.10
C LEU A 10 0.57 -7.90 8.05
N ASN A 11 -0.48 -7.28 8.57
CA ASN A 11 -0.40 -6.10 9.42
C ASN A 11 0.48 -4.99 8.80
N CYS A 12 0.34 -4.78 7.49
CA CYS A 12 1.05 -3.73 6.76
C CYS A 12 0.60 -2.34 7.23
N GLU A 13 1.49 -1.37 7.12
CA GLU A 13 1.27 0.00 7.58
C GLU A 13 1.85 0.99 6.57
N GLY A 14 1.21 2.16 6.42
CA GLY A 14 1.59 3.16 5.43
C GLY A 14 1.23 2.73 4.01
N MET A 15 2.03 1.87 3.39
CA MET A 15 1.85 1.43 2.00
C MET A 15 2.22 -0.02 1.76
N ALA A 16 1.59 -0.61 0.74
CA ALA A 16 2.09 -1.79 0.05
C ALA A 16 1.52 -1.84 -1.37
N ARG A 17 2.26 -2.41 -2.30
CA ARG A 17 1.74 -2.84 -3.61
C ARG A 17 1.49 -4.35 -3.56
N VAL A 18 0.27 -4.78 -3.85
CA VAL A 18 -0.07 -6.20 -3.94
C VAL A 18 -0.13 -6.60 -5.40
N ASP A 19 0.75 -7.50 -5.79
CA ASP A 19 0.87 -7.97 -7.17
C ASP A 19 0.16 -9.32 -7.31
N PHE A 20 -0.57 -9.46 -8.41
CA PHE A 20 -1.44 -10.60 -8.65
C PHE A 20 -1.12 -11.27 -9.98
N PHE A 21 -1.34 -12.58 -10.04
CA PHE A 21 -1.54 -13.29 -11.29
C PHE A 21 -3.03 -13.44 -11.60
N LEU A 22 -3.39 -13.30 -12.88
CA LEU A 22 -4.73 -13.57 -13.40
C LEU A 22 -4.65 -14.76 -14.35
N GLU A 23 -5.24 -15.88 -13.97
CA GLU A 23 -5.37 -17.05 -14.83
C GLU A 23 -6.43 -16.78 -15.91
N ARG A 24 -5.99 -16.67 -17.18
CA ARG A 24 -6.85 -16.22 -18.29
C ARG A 24 -8.07 -17.10 -18.57
N ARG A 25 -7.95 -18.42 -18.36
CA ARG A 25 -9.01 -19.38 -18.71
C ARG A 25 -10.17 -19.36 -17.72
N THR A 26 -9.86 -19.16 -16.44
CA THR A 26 -10.83 -19.27 -15.35
C THR A 26 -11.18 -17.91 -14.76
N GLY A 27 -10.38 -16.88 -15.04
CA GLY A 27 -10.46 -15.58 -14.38
C GLY A 27 -10.00 -15.61 -12.92
N LYS A 28 -9.41 -16.72 -12.45
CA LYS A 28 -8.94 -16.83 -11.06
C LYS A 28 -7.78 -15.88 -10.82
N ILE A 29 -7.84 -15.18 -9.69
CA ILE A 29 -6.81 -14.25 -9.23
C ILE A 29 -6.02 -14.92 -8.12
N PHE A 30 -4.69 -14.88 -8.23
CA PHE A 30 -3.76 -15.40 -7.24
C PHE A 30 -2.87 -14.27 -6.75
N ILE A 31 -2.62 -14.18 -5.45
CA ILE A 31 -1.62 -13.25 -4.91
C ILE A 31 -0.24 -13.81 -5.30
N ASN A 32 0.58 -12.99 -5.93
CA ASN A 32 1.98 -13.32 -6.22
C ASN A 32 2.87 -12.84 -5.06
N GLU A 33 2.86 -11.53 -4.81
CA GLU A 33 3.70 -10.92 -3.78
C GLU A 33 3.09 -9.64 -3.21
N ILE A 34 3.63 -9.20 -2.08
CA ILE A 34 3.28 -7.95 -1.42
C ILE A 34 4.58 -7.16 -1.21
N ASN A 35 4.70 -6.03 -1.91
CA ASN A 35 5.85 -5.13 -1.84
C ASN A 35 5.56 -4.02 -0.84
N THR A 36 6.22 -4.04 0.33
CA THR A 36 6.07 -3.00 1.38
C THR A 36 6.81 -1.71 1.05
N ILE A 37 7.88 -1.80 0.24
CA ILE A 37 8.61 -0.65 -0.32
C ILE A 37 8.66 -0.80 -1.85
N PRO A 38 7.54 -0.52 -2.56
CA PRO A 38 7.53 -0.63 -4.02
C PRO A 38 8.38 0.49 -4.64
N GLY A 39 8.75 0.32 -5.91
CA GLY A 39 9.33 1.40 -6.70
C GLY A 39 8.46 2.66 -6.60
N PHE A 40 9.11 3.80 -6.32
CA PHE A 40 8.44 5.03 -5.89
C PHE A 40 8.76 6.25 -6.73
N THR A 41 9.41 6.09 -7.89
CA THR A 41 9.59 7.21 -8.84
C THR A 41 8.25 7.60 -9.47
N SER A 42 8.15 8.80 -10.05
CA SER A 42 6.92 9.27 -10.72
C SER A 42 6.42 8.33 -11.85
N ILE A 43 7.31 7.52 -12.44
CA ILE A 43 6.98 6.53 -13.47
C ILE A 43 6.71 5.13 -12.91
N SER A 44 6.96 4.90 -11.62
CA SER A 44 6.74 3.60 -10.98
C SER A 44 5.25 3.27 -10.83
N MET A 45 4.92 1.98 -10.81
CA MET A 45 3.52 1.54 -10.78
C MET A 45 2.74 2.01 -9.56
N TYR A 46 3.35 2.07 -8.38
CA TYR A 46 2.63 2.48 -7.18
C TYR A 46 2.14 3.95 -7.29
N PRO A 47 3.00 4.96 -7.55
CA PRO A 47 2.52 6.32 -7.84
C PRO A 47 1.56 6.43 -9.03
N LYS A 48 1.81 5.70 -10.13
CA LYS A 48 0.94 5.77 -11.32
C LYS A 48 -0.49 5.27 -11.07
N MET A 49 -0.67 4.24 -10.26
CA MET A 49 -2.00 3.75 -9.88
C MET A 49 -2.78 4.78 -9.06
N PHE A 50 -2.12 5.50 -8.15
CA PHE A 50 -2.73 6.60 -7.41
C PHE A 50 -3.09 7.77 -8.32
N ALA A 51 -2.22 8.13 -9.26
CA ALA A 51 -2.51 9.16 -10.25
C ALA A 51 -3.73 8.81 -11.12
N ALA A 52 -3.84 7.55 -11.55
CA ALA A 52 -5.02 7.06 -12.28
C ALA A 52 -6.31 7.11 -11.43
N ALA A 53 -6.19 7.07 -10.10
CA ALA A 53 -7.28 7.26 -9.15
C ALA A 53 -7.47 8.74 -8.72
N GLY A 54 -6.81 9.70 -9.38
CA GLY A 54 -6.96 11.14 -9.12
C GLY A 54 -6.10 11.68 -7.98
N VAL A 55 -5.15 10.90 -7.44
CA VAL A 55 -4.24 11.34 -6.37
C VAL A 55 -2.89 11.73 -6.97
N SER A 56 -2.54 13.01 -6.84
CA SER A 56 -1.25 13.52 -7.33
C SER A 56 -0.06 12.91 -6.57
N TYR A 57 1.12 12.86 -7.19
CA TYR A 57 2.33 12.34 -6.56
C TYR A 57 2.73 13.11 -5.28
N PRO A 58 2.72 14.47 -5.24
CA PRO A 58 2.91 15.21 -3.99
C PRO A 58 1.86 14.86 -2.91
N SER A 59 0.58 14.78 -3.29
CA SER A 59 -0.49 14.41 -2.34
C SER A 59 -0.30 13.00 -1.76
N LEU A 60 0.18 12.06 -2.57
CA LEU A 60 0.53 10.71 -2.11
C LEU A 60 1.67 10.74 -1.09
N ILE A 61 2.73 11.50 -1.37
CA ILE A 61 3.86 11.66 -0.43
C ILE A 61 3.37 12.26 0.89
N SER A 62 2.63 13.38 0.85
CA SER A 62 2.07 14.01 2.04
C SER A 62 1.24 13.02 2.86
N ARG A 63 0.36 12.26 2.20
CA ARG A 63 -0.47 11.26 2.87
C ARG A 63 0.35 10.17 3.55
N LEU A 64 1.44 9.70 2.95
CA LEU A 64 2.30 8.68 3.58
C LEU A 64 3.07 9.23 4.78
N ILE A 65 3.49 10.50 4.73
CA ILE A 65 4.10 11.20 5.87
C ILE A 65 3.09 11.29 7.01
N ASP A 66 1.85 11.73 6.72
CA ASP A 66 0.79 11.85 7.73
C ASP A 66 0.48 10.49 8.39
N LEU A 67 0.39 9.42 7.60
CA LEU A 67 0.21 8.05 8.10
C LEU A 67 1.36 7.61 9.02
N ALA A 68 2.61 7.92 8.65
CA ALA A 68 3.77 7.60 9.47
C ALA A 68 3.77 8.35 10.81
N LEU A 69 3.43 9.65 10.79
CA LEU A 69 3.33 10.47 12.00
C LEU A 69 2.19 10.00 12.92
N ALA A 70 1.00 9.75 12.36
CA ALA A 70 -0.15 9.24 13.12
C ALA A 70 0.18 7.92 13.82
N ARG A 71 0.80 6.99 13.09
CA ARG A 71 1.21 5.71 13.67
C ARG A 71 2.30 5.87 14.73
N HIS A 72 3.29 6.73 14.50
CA HIS A 72 4.32 7.00 15.49
C HIS A 72 3.71 7.52 16.80
N HIS A 73 2.75 8.45 16.69
CA HIS A 73 2.01 8.96 17.84
C HIS A 73 1.22 7.85 18.56
N ASP A 74 0.48 7.02 17.84
CA ASP A 74 -0.28 5.91 18.44
C ASP A 74 0.61 4.90 19.16
N ARG A 75 1.77 4.54 18.58
CA ARG A 75 2.74 3.67 19.26
C ARG A 75 3.29 4.28 20.54
N ARG A 76 3.50 5.60 20.57
CA ARG A 76 3.98 6.29 21.78
C ARG A 76 2.91 6.33 22.86
N ARG A 77 1.65 6.59 22.50
CA ARG A 77 0.52 6.59 23.42
C ARG A 77 0.25 5.21 24.01
N ASN A 78 0.39 4.15 23.21
CA ASN A 78 0.08 2.77 23.61
C ASN A 78 1.28 2.01 24.21
N LYS A 79 2.44 2.66 24.39
CA LYS A 79 3.51 2.09 25.23
C LYS A 79 3.04 2.17 26.68
N VAL A 80 2.56 1.03 27.20
CA VAL A 80 2.41 0.83 28.65
C VAL A 80 3.82 0.84 29.24
N SER A 81 4.02 1.63 30.30
CA SER A 81 5.27 1.65 31.09
C SER A 81 5.58 0.29 31.69
#